data_AF-B9TDN4-F1
#
_entry.id   AF-B9TDN4-F1
#
_cell.length_a   1.000
_cell.length_b   1.000
_cell.length_c   1.000
_cell.angle_alpha   90.00
_cell.angle_beta   90.00
_cell.angle_gamma   90.00
#
_symmetry.space_group_name_H-M   'P 1'
#
loop_
_entity.id
_entity.type
_entity.pdbx_description
1 polymer ?
#
loop_
_entity_poly.entity_id
_entity_poly.type
_entity_poly.pdbx_seq_one_letter_code
_entity_poly.pdbx_strand_id
1 'polypeptide(L)'
;MVRGVSSFPAKQRAEAIEARIEKVAANPSFRSDELGTKVVENVTMITAGDVNLMIVSEADAQLEYTSRDHLATLHLMRIHTAIDEYRQSRNRDALLRAGLYSAGATALLALAIASLRILNRWLDKALSRLLKRRVHAVGIQSFQILRSETIWRAFHGLLRLIGVAAIVASAYAYLHYVLALFPWTRSIANGLFDLAANSIVRTGKSVGATIPDLLILTVIYYLTRFVLRRIWLFFDAIAHKRVSFAQFEPEWALPTYKLIRVLVVAFALIVAYPYIPGSESAAFKGISIFIGLVFSLGSSTAISNLIAGYLMTYRRVFKVGDRVKVGDVTGE
;
A
#
# COMPACT_ATOMS: atom_id res chain seq x y z
N MET A 1 -42.37 -0.18 -3.90
CA MET A 1 -43.13 -0.52 -2.67
C MET A 1 -44.61 -0.53 -3.04
N VAL A 2 -45.45 -1.31 -2.35
CA VAL A 2 -46.87 -1.46 -2.72
C VAL A 2 -47.76 -1.09 -1.53
N ARG A 3 -48.84 -0.33 -1.72
CA ARG A 3 -49.72 0.11 -0.62
C ARG A 3 -50.74 -0.95 -0.22
N GLY A 4 -51.09 -1.02 1.05
CA GLY A 4 -52.21 -1.84 1.52
C GLY A 4 -53.51 -1.04 1.63
N VAL A 5 -54.64 -1.72 1.44
CA VAL A 5 -55.95 -1.23 1.90
C VAL A 5 -56.26 -1.85 3.27
N SER A 6 -57.22 -1.31 4.02
CA SER A 6 -57.58 -1.82 5.37
C SER A 6 -57.93 -3.32 5.39
N SER A 7 -58.43 -3.85 4.27
CA SER A 7 -58.72 -5.27 4.05
C SER A 7 -57.55 -6.10 3.50
N PHE A 8 -56.44 -5.46 3.08
CA PHE A 8 -55.28 -6.13 2.49
C PHE A 8 -53.99 -5.31 2.72
N PRO A 9 -53.26 -5.54 3.83
CA PRO A 9 -52.07 -4.78 4.21
C PRO A 9 -50.95 -4.78 3.17
N ALA A 10 -50.14 -3.72 3.16
CA ALA A 10 -49.06 -3.50 2.19
C ALA A 10 -48.09 -4.68 2.09
N LYS A 11 -47.75 -5.26 3.25
CA LYS A 11 -46.86 -6.41 3.36
C LYS A 11 -47.46 -7.68 2.73
N GLN A 12 -48.72 -7.98 3.04
CA GLN A 12 -49.44 -9.13 2.46
C GLN A 12 -49.65 -8.96 0.94
N ARG A 13 -49.88 -7.74 0.47
CA ARG A 13 -49.94 -7.44 -0.97
C ARG A 13 -48.61 -7.65 -1.66
N ALA A 14 -47.50 -7.23 -1.04
CA ALA A 14 -46.17 -7.46 -1.58
C ALA A 14 -45.83 -8.96 -1.65
N GLU A 15 -46.07 -9.72 -0.58
CA GLU A 15 -45.83 -11.17 -0.52
C GLU A 15 -46.68 -11.93 -1.56
N ALA A 16 -47.95 -11.54 -1.75
CA ALA A 16 -48.82 -12.16 -2.75
C ALA A 16 -48.39 -11.85 -4.19
N ILE A 17 -47.87 -10.65 -4.46
CA ILE A 17 -47.32 -10.27 -5.77
C ILE A 17 -46.03 -11.05 -6.03
N GLU A 18 -45.14 -11.12 -5.05
CA GLU A 18 -43.88 -11.87 -5.13
C GLU A 18 -44.12 -13.35 -5.45
N ALA A 19 -45.01 -14.01 -4.71
CA ALA A 19 -45.35 -15.42 -4.94
C ALA A 19 -45.92 -15.68 -6.35
N ARG A 20 -46.69 -14.74 -6.91
CA ARG A 20 -47.22 -14.85 -8.28
C ARG A 20 -46.13 -14.67 -9.33
N ILE A 21 -45.24 -13.69 -9.14
CA ILE A 21 -44.10 -13.46 -10.01
C ILE A 21 -43.17 -14.68 -9.99
N GLU A 22 -42.86 -15.23 -8.81
CA GLU A 22 -42.02 -16.42 -8.69
C GLU A 22 -42.64 -17.63 -9.39
N LYS A 23 -43.95 -17.86 -9.21
CA LYS A 23 -44.67 -18.96 -9.87
C LYS A 23 -44.63 -18.85 -11.40
N VAL A 24 -44.73 -17.63 -11.95
CA VAL A 24 -44.62 -17.37 -13.39
C VAL A 24 -43.16 -17.50 -13.87
N ALA A 25 -42.20 -17.00 -13.08
CA ALA A 25 -40.78 -17.12 -13.39
C ALA A 25 -40.32 -18.58 -13.45
N ALA A 26 -40.86 -19.43 -12.56
CA ALA A 26 -40.60 -20.86 -12.48
C ALA A 26 -41.23 -21.68 -13.62
N ASN A 27 -42.20 -21.15 -14.36
CA ASN A 27 -42.82 -21.85 -15.49
C ASN A 27 -42.01 -21.62 -16.78
N PRO A 28 -41.29 -22.63 -17.31
CA PRO A 28 -40.44 -22.47 -18.49
C PRO A 28 -41.21 -22.28 -19.80
N SER A 29 -42.51 -22.58 -19.83
CA SER A 29 -43.34 -22.46 -21.05
C SER A 29 -43.81 -21.03 -21.32
N PHE A 30 -43.76 -20.13 -20.32
CA PHE A 30 -44.15 -18.73 -20.48
C PHE A 30 -42.97 -17.89 -20.95
N ARG A 31 -43.11 -17.09 -22.02
CA ARG A 31 -42.03 -16.18 -22.46
C ARG A 31 -42.13 -14.84 -21.75
N SER A 32 -41.02 -14.27 -21.28
CA SER A 32 -41.03 -12.96 -20.60
C SER A 32 -41.56 -11.82 -21.51
N ASP A 33 -41.43 -11.97 -22.84
CA ASP A 33 -42.00 -11.06 -23.84
C ASP A 33 -43.55 -11.05 -23.89
N GLU A 34 -44.22 -12.03 -23.27
CA GLU A 34 -45.68 -12.12 -23.18
C GLU A 34 -46.25 -11.34 -21.98
N LEU A 35 -45.39 -10.66 -21.20
CA LEU A 35 -45.82 -9.73 -20.17
C LEU A 35 -46.50 -8.52 -20.80
N GLY A 36 -47.70 -8.20 -20.31
CA GLY A 36 -48.48 -7.08 -20.83
C GLY A 36 -49.16 -6.29 -19.72
N THR A 37 -49.68 -5.13 -20.10
CA THR A 37 -50.59 -4.34 -19.26
C THR A 37 -51.99 -4.40 -19.86
N LYS A 38 -53.00 -4.52 -19.01
CA LYS A 38 -54.41 -4.48 -19.39
C LYS A 38 -55.13 -3.46 -18.51
N VAL A 39 -55.77 -2.47 -19.14
CA VAL A 39 -56.58 -1.48 -18.43
C VAL A 39 -57.97 -2.07 -18.20
N VAL A 40 -58.41 -2.10 -16.94
CA VAL A 40 -59.74 -2.58 -16.56
C VAL A 40 -60.36 -1.56 -15.61
N GLU A 41 -61.43 -0.92 -16.07
CA GLU A 41 -62.15 0.13 -15.34
C GLU A 41 -61.23 1.24 -14.81
N ASN A 42 -60.92 1.23 -13.51
CA ASN A 42 -60.15 2.24 -12.82
C ASN A 42 -58.76 1.78 -12.36
N VAL A 43 -58.29 0.64 -12.87
CA VAL A 43 -56.97 0.08 -12.54
C VAL A 43 -56.23 -0.42 -13.78
N THR A 44 -54.89 -0.38 -13.72
CA THR A 44 -54.03 -1.00 -14.73
C THR A 44 -53.48 -2.31 -14.16
N MET A 45 -53.79 -3.43 -14.79
CA MET A 45 -53.31 -4.75 -14.37
C MET A 45 -52.07 -5.14 -15.18
N ILE A 46 -51.04 -5.62 -14.49
CA ILE A 46 -49.86 -6.25 -15.08
C ILE A 46 -50.11 -7.75 -15.12
N THR A 47 -50.10 -8.32 -16.33
CA THR A 47 -50.50 -9.71 -16.57
C THR A 47 -49.39 -10.50 -17.26
N ALA A 48 -49.31 -11.77 -16.91
CA ALA A 48 -48.52 -12.78 -17.59
C ALA A 48 -49.49 -13.82 -18.18
N GLY A 49 -49.87 -13.65 -19.44
CA GLY A 49 -50.97 -14.43 -20.04
C GLY A 49 -52.26 -14.26 -19.23
N ASP A 50 -52.80 -15.37 -18.71
CA ASP A 50 -54.03 -15.40 -17.90
C ASP A 50 -53.82 -15.08 -16.41
N VAL A 51 -52.57 -14.89 -15.97
CA VAL A 51 -52.25 -14.64 -14.55
C VAL A 51 -52.09 -13.15 -14.29
N ASN A 52 -52.88 -12.62 -13.36
CA ASN A 52 -52.75 -11.24 -12.87
C ASN A 52 -51.64 -11.14 -11.81
N LEU A 53 -50.52 -10.50 -12.17
CA LEU A 53 -49.34 -10.36 -11.33
C LEU A 53 -49.49 -9.21 -10.33
N MET A 54 -49.87 -8.03 -10.82
CA MET A 54 -49.95 -6.82 -10.00
C MET A 54 -51.03 -5.88 -10.53
N ILE A 55 -51.77 -5.26 -9.62
CA ILE A 55 -52.74 -4.21 -9.95
C ILE A 55 -52.13 -2.87 -9.56
N VAL A 56 -52.16 -1.89 -10.46
CA VAL A 56 -51.73 -0.51 -10.23
C VAL A 56 -52.98 0.37 -10.20
N SER A 57 -53.23 0.99 -9.05
CA SER A 57 -54.35 1.90 -8.86
C SER A 57 -53.92 3.36 -9.00
N GLU A 58 -54.87 4.27 -9.20
CA GLU A 58 -54.60 5.71 -9.24
C GLU A 58 -53.97 6.22 -7.93
N ALA A 59 -54.38 5.64 -6.80
CA ALA A 59 -53.81 5.97 -5.49
C ALA A 59 -52.34 5.54 -5.35
N ASP A 60 -51.90 4.51 -6.09
CA ASP A 60 -50.49 4.11 -6.13
C ASP A 60 -49.67 5.10 -7.00
N ALA A 61 -50.26 5.62 -8.08
CA ALA A 61 -49.62 6.57 -9.00
C ALA A 61 -49.41 7.97 -8.40
N GLN A 62 -50.41 8.48 -7.67
CA GLN A 62 -50.36 9.79 -7.01
C GLN A 62 -49.24 9.88 -5.95
N LEU A 63 -48.89 8.77 -5.31
CA LEU A 63 -47.83 8.72 -4.29
C LEU A 63 -46.42 8.80 -4.89
N GLU A 64 -46.23 8.25 -6.08
CA GLU A 64 -44.97 8.28 -6.82
C GLU A 64 -44.89 9.51 -7.75
N TYR A 65 -45.83 10.47 -7.61
CA TYR A 65 -45.94 11.70 -8.40
C TYR A 65 -45.87 11.45 -9.92
N THR A 66 -46.48 10.36 -10.38
CA THR A 66 -46.42 9.92 -11.77
C THR A 66 -47.80 9.49 -12.28
N SER A 67 -47.93 9.27 -13.59
CA SER A 67 -49.18 8.75 -14.17
C SER A 67 -49.29 7.25 -13.95
N ARG A 68 -50.53 6.75 -13.84
CA ARG A 68 -50.82 5.31 -13.68
C ARG A 68 -50.19 4.45 -14.77
N ASP A 69 -50.22 4.91 -16.01
CA ASP A 69 -49.66 4.18 -17.16
C ASP A 69 -48.13 4.15 -17.11
N HIS A 70 -47.50 5.25 -16.69
CA HIS A 70 -46.05 5.30 -16.54
C HIS A 70 -45.58 4.42 -15.38
N LEU A 71 -46.29 4.42 -14.25
CA LEU A 71 -45.99 3.55 -13.12
C LEU A 71 -46.16 2.06 -13.48
N ALA A 72 -47.23 1.72 -14.20
CA ALA A 72 -47.45 0.36 -14.67
C ALA A 72 -46.36 -0.11 -15.64
N THR A 73 -45.93 0.77 -16.56
CA THR A 73 -44.83 0.48 -17.49
C THR A 73 -43.50 0.29 -16.75
N LEU A 74 -43.20 1.12 -15.76
CA LEU A 74 -42.01 0.98 -14.92
C LEU A 74 -42.01 -0.34 -14.14
N HIS A 75 -43.14 -0.72 -13.57
CA HIS A 75 -43.28 -2.00 -12.88
C HIS A 75 -43.19 -3.19 -13.83
N LEU A 76 -43.80 -3.11 -15.02
CA LEU A 76 -43.68 -4.13 -16.07
C LEU A 76 -42.21 -4.38 -16.42
N MET A 77 -41.43 -3.32 -16.68
CA MET A 77 -40.00 -3.46 -17.00
C MET A 77 -39.23 -4.10 -15.84
N ARG A 78 -39.47 -3.70 -14.59
CA ARG A 78 -38.81 -4.31 -13.42
C ARG A 78 -39.15 -5.79 -13.26
N ILE A 79 -40.41 -6.17 -13.50
CA ILE A 79 -40.86 -7.56 -13.43
C ILE A 79 -40.24 -8.38 -14.56
N HIS A 80 -40.17 -7.83 -15.77
CA HIS A 80 -39.51 -8.46 -16.91
C HIS A 80 -38.04 -8.76 -16.61
N THR A 81 -37.27 -7.75 -16.18
CA THR A 81 -35.87 -7.93 -15.76
C THR A 81 -35.72 -8.97 -14.65
N ALA A 82 -36.59 -8.94 -13.63
CA ALA A 82 -36.52 -9.87 -12.51
C ALA A 82 -36.78 -11.33 -12.92
N ILE A 83 -37.71 -11.57 -13.86
CA ILE A 83 -38.02 -12.90 -14.38
C ILE A 83 -36.84 -13.43 -15.23
N ASP A 84 -36.26 -12.58 -16.07
CA ASP A 84 -35.10 -12.95 -16.89
C ASP A 84 -33.88 -13.27 -16.02
N GLU A 85 -33.60 -12.47 -14.99
CA GLU A 85 -32.54 -12.74 -14.01
C GLU A 85 -32.79 -14.04 -13.23
N TYR A 86 -34.03 -14.27 -12.79
CA TYR A 86 -34.43 -15.51 -12.09
C TYR A 86 -34.12 -16.75 -12.95
N ARG A 87 -34.44 -16.70 -14.25
CA ARG A 87 -34.23 -17.82 -15.18
C ARG A 87 -32.75 -18.02 -15.55
N GLN A 88 -32.01 -16.94 -15.80
CA GLN A 88 -30.57 -17.03 -16.08
C GLN A 88 -29.80 -17.65 -14.91
N SER A 89 -30.22 -17.37 -13.67
CA SER A 89 -29.59 -17.92 -12.46
C SER A 89 -29.75 -19.44 -12.31
N ARG A 90 -30.74 -20.06 -12.98
CA ARG A 90 -31.12 -21.47 -12.81
C ARG A 90 -30.71 -22.39 -13.98
N ASN A 91 -30.08 -21.85 -15.03
CA ASN A 91 -29.63 -22.66 -16.17
C ASN A 91 -28.47 -23.59 -15.75
N ARG A 92 -28.73 -24.90 -15.70
CA ARG A 92 -27.82 -25.96 -15.20
C ARG A 92 -26.45 -25.99 -15.90
N ASP A 93 -26.35 -25.48 -17.13
CA ASP A 93 -25.09 -25.35 -17.87
C ASP A 93 -24.14 -24.32 -17.26
N ALA A 94 -24.64 -23.29 -16.59
CA ALA A 94 -23.81 -22.31 -15.89
C ALA A 94 -23.12 -22.95 -14.66
N LEU A 95 -23.81 -23.86 -13.96
CA LEU A 95 -23.27 -24.59 -12.80
C LEU A 95 -22.20 -25.63 -13.21
N LEU A 96 -22.41 -26.36 -14.30
CA LEU A 96 -21.42 -27.32 -14.81
C LEU A 96 -20.16 -26.62 -15.35
N ARG A 97 -20.33 -25.51 -16.08
CA ARG A 97 -19.20 -24.68 -16.52
C ARG A 97 -18.48 -24.05 -15.32
N ALA A 98 -19.22 -23.57 -14.31
CA ALA A 98 -18.64 -23.08 -13.07
C ALA A 98 -17.81 -24.14 -12.33
N GLY A 99 -18.27 -25.39 -12.32
CA GLY A 99 -17.50 -26.55 -11.81
C GLY A 99 -16.20 -26.78 -12.58
N LEU A 100 -16.23 -26.76 -13.91
CA LEU A 100 -15.04 -26.97 -14.75
C LEU A 100 -14.01 -25.82 -14.60
N TYR A 101 -14.48 -24.57 -14.57
CA TYR A 101 -13.62 -23.40 -14.40
C TYR A 101 -13.05 -23.28 -12.97
N SER A 102 -13.80 -23.68 -11.94
CA SER A 102 -13.29 -23.72 -10.56
C SER A 102 -12.21 -24.79 -10.38
N ALA A 103 -12.33 -25.95 -11.04
CA ALA A 103 -11.27 -26.96 -11.08
C ALA A 103 -9.99 -26.43 -11.77
N GLY A 104 -10.14 -25.74 -12.91
CA GLY A 104 -9.02 -25.10 -13.61
C GLY A 104 -8.34 -23.99 -12.80
N ALA A 105 -9.12 -23.17 -12.12
CA ALA A 105 -8.62 -22.11 -11.25
C ALA A 105 -7.91 -22.68 -10.00
N THR A 106 -8.39 -23.80 -9.45
CA THR A 106 -7.72 -24.53 -8.36
C THR A 106 -6.38 -25.10 -8.82
N ALA A 107 -6.31 -25.65 -10.03
CA ALA A 107 -5.07 -26.15 -10.62
C ALA A 107 -4.04 -25.04 -10.85
N LEU A 108 -4.46 -23.85 -11.30
CA LEU A 108 -3.61 -22.68 -11.44
C LEU A 108 -3.06 -22.18 -10.09
N LEU A 109 -3.90 -22.16 -9.04
CA LEU A 109 -3.47 -21.79 -7.69
C LEU A 109 -2.48 -22.82 -7.13
N ALA A 110 -2.73 -24.11 -7.34
CA ALA A 110 -1.80 -25.18 -6.97
C ALA A 110 -0.46 -25.04 -7.71
N LEU A 111 -0.48 -24.69 -9.01
CA LEU A 111 0.72 -24.41 -9.81
C LEU A 111 1.48 -23.18 -9.31
N ALA A 112 0.80 -22.11 -8.92
CA ALA A 112 1.42 -20.91 -8.35
C ALA A 112 2.08 -21.19 -6.98
N ILE A 113 1.44 -21.99 -6.13
CA ILE A 113 2.03 -22.40 -4.84
C ILE A 113 3.22 -23.35 -5.07
N ALA A 114 3.09 -24.27 -6.03
CA ALA A 114 4.16 -25.20 -6.39
C ALA A 114 5.38 -24.47 -6.96
N SER A 115 5.17 -23.49 -7.86
CA SER A 115 6.26 -22.71 -8.47
C SER A 115 7.03 -21.91 -7.42
N LEU A 116 6.36 -21.34 -6.41
CA LEU A 116 7.03 -20.65 -5.30
C LEU A 116 7.82 -21.59 -4.40
N ARG A 117 7.29 -22.79 -4.11
CA ARG A 117 8.02 -23.80 -3.35
C ARG A 117 9.25 -24.28 -4.12
N ILE A 118 9.13 -24.48 -5.43
CA ILE A 118 10.23 -24.90 -6.30
C ILE A 118 11.28 -23.77 -6.38
N LEU A 119 10.85 -22.52 -6.57
CA LEU A 119 11.73 -21.36 -6.65
C LEU A 119 12.51 -21.15 -5.34
N ASN A 120 11.85 -21.21 -4.18
CA ASN A 120 12.53 -21.13 -2.89
C ASN A 120 13.54 -22.27 -2.70
N ARG A 121 13.16 -23.51 -3.04
CA ARG A 121 14.09 -24.65 -2.93
C ARG A 121 15.26 -24.56 -3.91
N TRP A 122 15.05 -24.00 -5.09
CA TRP A 122 16.08 -23.79 -6.09
C TRP A 122 17.05 -22.68 -5.66
N LEU A 123 16.53 -21.58 -5.11
CA LEU A 123 17.31 -20.47 -4.56
C LEU A 123 18.16 -20.91 -3.36
N ASP A 124 17.60 -21.68 -2.42
CA ASP A 124 18.35 -22.24 -1.27
C ASP A 124 19.48 -23.21 -1.74
N LYS A 125 19.20 -24.02 -2.77
CA LYS A 125 20.20 -24.91 -3.36
C LYS A 125 21.28 -24.16 -4.15
N ALA A 126 20.93 -23.09 -4.86
CA ALA A 126 21.89 -22.25 -5.57
C ALA A 126 22.80 -21.50 -4.59
N LEU A 127 22.23 -21.00 -3.49
CA LEU A 127 22.94 -20.28 -2.44
C LEU A 127 23.94 -21.17 -1.71
N SER A 128 23.54 -22.39 -1.34
CA SER A 128 24.43 -23.35 -0.68
C SER A 128 25.59 -23.81 -1.57
N ARG A 129 25.40 -23.88 -2.90
CA ARG A 129 26.47 -24.20 -3.86
C ARG A 129 27.44 -23.03 -4.08
N LEU A 130 26.94 -21.79 -4.12
CA LEU A 130 27.76 -20.60 -4.30
C LEU A 130 28.56 -20.23 -3.03
N LEU A 131 27.96 -20.40 -1.84
CA LEU A 131 28.68 -20.21 -0.57
C LEU A 131 29.74 -21.29 -0.34
N LYS A 132 29.43 -22.57 -0.60
CA LYS A 132 30.42 -23.65 -0.41
C LYS A 132 31.60 -23.59 -1.38
N ARG A 133 31.43 -23.03 -2.59
CA ARG A 133 32.53 -22.86 -3.56
C ARG A 133 33.52 -21.74 -3.20
N ARG A 134 33.15 -20.80 -2.31
CA ARG A 134 33.99 -19.64 -1.96
C ARG A 134 34.65 -19.72 -0.58
N VAL A 135 34.44 -20.81 0.16
CA VAL A 135 35.01 -21.00 1.52
C VAL A 135 36.32 -21.82 1.49
N HIS A 136 36.76 -22.32 0.34
CA HIS A 136 38.03 -23.07 0.21
C HIS A 136 39.06 -22.46 -0.75
N ALA A 137 38.86 -21.21 -1.19
CA ALA A 137 39.90 -20.51 -1.91
C ALA A 137 39.97 -19.06 -1.43
N VAL A 138 41.18 -18.68 -1.05
CA VAL A 138 41.65 -17.32 -0.79
C VAL A 138 41.41 -16.82 0.63
N GLY A 139 42.35 -17.18 1.50
CA GLY A 139 42.71 -16.32 2.61
C GLY A 139 43.27 -14.99 2.09
N ILE A 140 43.16 -13.96 2.94
CA ILE A 140 43.65 -12.58 2.80
C ILE A 140 42.56 -11.56 2.41
N GLN A 141 42.40 -10.56 3.29
CA GLN A 141 41.66 -9.29 3.18
C GLN A 141 40.13 -9.30 3.44
N SER A 142 39.84 -9.64 4.70
CA SER A 142 38.71 -9.13 5.48
C SER A 142 38.63 -7.58 5.41
N PHE A 143 37.79 -7.01 4.54
CA PHE A 143 37.03 -5.76 4.79
C PHE A 143 35.97 -5.40 3.71
N GLN A 144 35.76 -6.24 2.68
CA GLN A 144 34.67 -6.04 1.68
C GLN A 144 33.56 -7.10 1.71
N ILE A 145 33.67 -8.10 2.60
CA ILE A 145 32.78 -9.29 2.58
C ILE A 145 31.48 -9.05 3.36
N LEU A 146 31.49 -8.22 4.41
CA LEU A 146 30.27 -7.91 5.19
C LEU A 146 29.22 -7.08 4.42
N ARG A 147 29.60 -6.38 3.35
CA ARG A 147 28.66 -5.54 2.58
C ARG A 147 27.86 -6.31 1.53
N SER A 148 28.39 -7.45 1.07
CA SER A 148 27.72 -8.28 0.06
C SER A 148 26.60 -9.14 0.68
N GLU A 149 26.82 -9.72 1.85
CA GLU A 149 25.83 -10.61 2.48
C GLU A 149 24.53 -9.90 2.88
N THR A 150 24.61 -8.62 3.26
CA THR A 150 23.43 -7.81 3.64
C THR A 150 22.63 -7.38 2.41
N ILE A 151 23.32 -7.03 1.31
CA ILE A 151 22.67 -6.67 0.03
C ILE A 151 21.97 -7.90 -0.56
N TRP A 152 22.61 -9.08 -0.52
CA TRP A 152 22.03 -10.32 -1.02
C TRP A 152 20.85 -10.81 -0.16
N ARG A 153 20.90 -10.64 1.18
CA ARG A 153 19.77 -10.92 2.07
C ARG A 153 18.60 -9.95 1.86
N ALA A 154 18.87 -8.66 1.67
CA ALA A 154 17.85 -7.66 1.36
C ALA A 154 17.16 -7.95 0.02
N PHE A 155 17.93 -8.32 -1.00
CA PHE A 155 17.41 -8.71 -2.31
C PHE A 155 16.54 -9.99 -2.23
N HIS A 156 16.96 -10.99 -1.44
CA HIS A 156 16.14 -12.18 -1.19
C HIS A 156 14.87 -11.88 -0.40
N GLY A 157 14.96 -11.01 0.60
CA GLY A 157 13.81 -10.53 1.36
C GLY A 157 12.79 -9.84 0.44
N LEU A 158 13.27 -8.99 -0.46
CA LEU A 158 12.44 -8.29 -1.43
C LEU A 158 11.79 -9.26 -2.42
N LEU A 159 12.53 -10.21 -3.00
CA LEU A 159 11.97 -11.23 -3.89
C LEU A 159 10.92 -12.11 -3.19
N ARG A 160 11.16 -12.47 -1.92
CA ARG A 160 10.20 -13.24 -1.12
C ARG A 160 8.94 -12.43 -0.84
N LEU A 161 9.09 -11.13 -0.54
CA LEU A 161 7.97 -10.23 -0.28
C LEU A 161 7.14 -10.00 -1.55
N ILE A 162 7.79 -9.81 -2.70
CA ILE A 162 7.13 -9.77 -4.02
C ILE A 162 6.39 -11.09 -4.30
N GLY A 163 7.02 -12.23 -4.02
CA GLY A 163 6.40 -13.55 -4.18
C GLY A 163 5.16 -13.75 -3.30
N VAL A 164 5.23 -13.36 -2.02
CA VAL A 164 4.09 -13.39 -1.10
C VAL A 164 2.98 -12.46 -1.57
N ALA A 165 3.32 -11.24 -1.97
CA ALA A 165 2.36 -10.29 -2.52
C ALA A 165 1.67 -10.82 -3.78
N ALA A 166 2.41 -11.48 -4.68
CA ALA A 166 1.87 -12.12 -5.88
C ALA A 166 0.92 -13.29 -5.53
N ILE A 167 1.22 -14.09 -4.50
CA ILE A 167 0.32 -15.14 -4.01
C ILE A 167 -0.97 -14.53 -3.46
N VAL A 168 -0.86 -13.51 -2.60
CA VAL A 168 -2.02 -12.86 -2.00
C VAL A 168 -2.90 -12.23 -3.08
N ALA A 169 -2.30 -11.57 -4.06
CA ALA A 169 -3.01 -11.02 -5.22
C ALA A 169 -3.70 -12.12 -6.05
N SER A 170 -3.01 -13.24 -6.31
CA SER A 170 -3.56 -14.37 -7.06
C SER A 170 -4.69 -15.07 -6.30
N ALA A 171 -4.55 -15.24 -4.99
CA ALA A 171 -5.57 -15.82 -4.13
C ALA A 171 -6.81 -14.91 -4.02
N TYR A 172 -6.60 -13.59 -3.96
CA TYR A 172 -7.68 -12.61 -3.99
C TYR A 172 -8.43 -12.63 -5.33
N ALA A 173 -7.70 -12.64 -6.46
CA ALA A 173 -8.29 -12.76 -7.78
C ALA A 173 -9.07 -14.08 -7.96
N TYR A 174 -8.53 -15.19 -7.45
CA TYR A 174 -9.20 -16.49 -7.42
C TYR A 174 -10.51 -16.43 -6.62
N LEU A 175 -10.46 -15.90 -5.39
CA LEU A 175 -11.61 -15.82 -4.52
C LEU A 175 -12.71 -14.94 -5.13
N HIS A 176 -12.35 -13.79 -5.69
CA HIS A 176 -13.27 -12.89 -6.38
C HIS A 176 -13.89 -13.57 -7.61
N TYR A 177 -13.08 -14.24 -8.44
CA TYR A 177 -13.55 -14.95 -9.62
C TYR A 177 -14.53 -16.09 -9.28
N VAL A 178 -14.22 -16.90 -8.25
CA VAL A 178 -15.10 -17.99 -7.78
C VAL A 178 -16.40 -17.43 -7.21
N LEU A 179 -16.34 -16.37 -6.39
CA LEU A 179 -17.53 -15.74 -5.81
C LEU A 179 -18.40 -15.04 -6.87
N ALA A 180 -17.81 -14.53 -7.95
CA ALA A 180 -18.54 -13.92 -9.08
C ALA A 180 -19.25 -14.96 -9.96
N LEU A 181 -18.82 -16.23 -9.91
CA LEU A 181 -19.35 -17.35 -10.69
C LEU A 181 -20.67 -17.89 -10.14
N PHE A 182 -20.92 -17.72 -8.83
CA PHE A 182 -22.16 -18.12 -8.18
C PHE A 182 -23.13 -16.93 -8.05
N PRO A 183 -24.33 -16.97 -8.65
CA PRO A 183 -25.30 -15.86 -8.66
C PRO A 183 -25.68 -15.37 -7.26
N TRP A 184 -25.76 -16.28 -6.28
CA TRP A 184 -26.11 -15.95 -4.89
C TRP A 184 -24.98 -15.25 -4.09
N THR A 185 -23.73 -15.26 -4.57
CA THR A 185 -22.58 -14.60 -3.90
C THR A 185 -22.10 -13.34 -4.62
N ARG A 186 -22.72 -12.96 -5.74
CA ARG A 186 -22.34 -11.80 -6.57
C ARG A 186 -22.38 -10.47 -5.80
N SER A 187 -23.37 -10.28 -4.92
CA SER A 187 -23.49 -9.09 -4.05
C SER A 187 -22.32 -8.99 -3.05
N ILE A 188 -21.91 -10.12 -2.47
CA ILE A 188 -20.77 -10.20 -1.55
C ILE A 188 -19.44 -10.03 -2.31
N ALA A 189 -19.34 -10.58 -3.52
CA ALA A 189 -18.18 -10.42 -4.41
C ALA A 189 -17.95 -8.96 -4.80
N ASN A 190 -19.01 -8.22 -5.11
CA ASN A 190 -18.96 -6.80 -5.43
C ASN A 190 -18.61 -5.95 -4.19
N GLY A 191 -19.19 -6.26 -3.01
CA GLY A 191 -18.85 -5.58 -1.76
C GLY A 191 -17.38 -5.79 -1.33
N LEU A 192 -16.86 -7.01 -1.51
CA LEU A 192 -15.44 -7.32 -1.24
C LEU A 192 -14.50 -6.71 -2.29
N PHE A 193 -14.93 -6.59 -3.54
CA PHE A 193 -14.21 -5.89 -4.59
C PHE A 193 -14.13 -4.40 -4.29
N ASP A 194 -15.24 -3.77 -3.93
CA ASP A 194 -15.26 -2.36 -3.56
C ASP A 194 -14.42 -2.10 -2.30
N LEU A 195 -14.47 -2.95 -1.28
CA LEU A 195 -13.62 -2.80 -0.09
C LEU A 195 -12.13 -2.94 -0.41
N ALA A 196 -11.74 -3.93 -1.21
CA ALA A 196 -10.34 -4.14 -1.57
C ALA A 196 -9.84 -3.11 -2.59
N ALA A 197 -10.62 -2.80 -3.63
CA ALA A 197 -10.30 -1.78 -4.62
C ALA A 197 -10.20 -0.41 -3.97
N ASN A 198 -11.13 -0.04 -3.07
CA ASN A 198 -11.01 1.20 -2.32
C ASN A 198 -9.81 1.20 -1.38
N SER A 199 -9.47 0.08 -0.74
CA SER A 199 -8.28 -0.01 0.12
C SER A 199 -6.98 0.08 -0.69
N ILE A 200 -6.92 -0.56 -1.86
CA ILE A 200 -5.77 -0.52 -2.78
C ILE A 200 -5.65 0.87 -3.42
N VAL A 201 -6.74 1.54 -3.80
CA VAL A 201 -6.68 2.90 -4.35
C VAL A 201 -6.28 3.91 -3.27
N ARG A 202 -6.78 3.78 -2.04
CA ARG A 202 -6.38 4.66 -0.92
C ARG A 202 -4.91 4.44 -0.53
N THR A 203 -4.48 3.18 -0.42
CA THR A 203 -3.09 2.83 -0.08
C THR A 203 -2.14 3.15 -1.25
N GLY A 204 -2.55 2.87 -2.48
CA GLY A 204 -1.78 3.13 -3.70
C GLY A 204 -1.59 4.62 -3.97
N LYS A 205 -2.60 5.46 -3.71
CA LYS A 205 -2.45 6.92 -3.75
C LYS A 205 -1.47 7.44 -2.69
N SER A 206 -1.49 6.87 -1.49
CA SER A 206 -0.53 7.21 -0.42
C SER A 206 0.91 6.82 -0.78
N VAL A 207 1.11 5.62 -1.35
CA VAL A 207 2.44 5.18 -1.82
C VAL A 207 2.92 6.04 -2.98
N GLY A 208 2.06 6.33 -3.96
CA GLY A 208 2.40 7.19 -5.10
C GLY A 208 2.79 8.60 -4.69
N ALA A 209 2.12 9.16 -3.67
CA ALA A 209 2.44 10.49 -3.12
C ALA A 209 3.77 10.54 -2.36
N THR A 210 4.30 9.40 -1.90
CA THR A 210 5.57 9.33 -1.14
C THR A 210 6.80 9.18 -2.06
N ILE A 211 6.61 8.83 -3.33
CA ILE A 211 7.71 8.66 -4.31
C ILE A 211 8.51 9.96 -4.53
N PRO A 212 7.88 11.14 -4.71
CA PRO A 212 8.61 12.40 -4.86
C PRO A 212 9.51 12.72 -3.64
N ASP A 213 9.03 12.50 -2.43
CA ASP A 213 9.79 12.77 -1.20
C ASP A 213 11.04 11.89 -1.10
N LEU A 214 10.92 10.61 -1.47
CA LEU A 214 12.07 9.69 -1.53
C LEU A 214 13.10 10.09 -2.59
N LEU A 215 12.65 10.63 -3.73
CA LEU A 215 13.55 11.19 -4.74
C LEU A 215 14.30 12.40 -4.20
N ILE A 216 13.60 13.33 -3.53
CA ILE A 216 14.23 14.50 -2.91
C ILE A 216 15.24 14.07 -1.84
N LEU A 217 14.89 13.13 -0.98
CA LEU A 217 15.78 12.58 0.04
C LEU A 217 17.04 11.95 -0.58
N THR A 218 16.87 11.24 -1.71
CA THR A 218 17.98 10.67 -2.48
C THR A 218 18.88 11.77 -3.05
N VAL A 219 18.31 12.83 -3.63
CA VAL A 219 19.04 13.99 -4.13
C VAL A 219 19.82 14.67 -3.00
N ILE A 220 19.20 14.91 -1.85
CA ILE A 220 19.86 15.49 -0.67
C ILE A 220 21.04 14.61 -0.25
N TYR A 221 20.86 13.29 -0.14
CA TYR A 221 21.93 12.37 0.22
C TYR A 221 23.14 12.47 -0.72
N TYR A 222 22.90 12.41 -2.04
CA TYR A 222 23.98 12.52 -3.03
C TYR A 222 24.62 13.91 -3.04
N LEU A 223 23.84 14.97 -2.89
CA LEU A 223 24.32 16.34 -2.83
C LEU A 223 25.21 16.56 -1.59
N THR A 224 24.76 16.16 -0.41
CA THR A 224 25.56 16.23 0.83
C THR A 224 26.84 15.43 0.70
N ARG A 225 26.79 14.22 0.12
CA ARG A 225 27.97 13.39 -0.11
C ARG A 225 28.96 14.06 -1.07
N PHE A 226 28.46 14.69 -2.13
CA PHE A 226 29.27 15.45 -3.08
C PHE A 226 29.94 16.65 -2.41
N VAL A 227 29.19 17.46 -1.68
CA VAL A 227 29.69 18.64 -0.96
C VAL A 227 30.77 18.25 0.06
N LEU A 228 30.50 17.25 0.91
CA LEU A 228 31.48 16.79 1.89
C LEU A 228 32.77 16.28 1.24
N ARG A 229 32.68 15.61 0.08
CA ARG A 229 33.86 15.15 -0.66
C ARG A 229 34.68 16.33 -1.19
N ARG A 230 34.03 17.39 -1.70
CA ARG A 230 34.72 18.59 -2.17
C ARG A 230 35.41 19.34 -1.03
N ILE A 231 34.71 19.50 0.09
CA ILE A 231 35.26 20.13 1.29
C ILE A 231 36.46 19.31 1.82
N TRP A 232 36.34 17.99 1.89
CA TRP A 232 37.45 17.13 2.32
C TRP A 232 38.68 17.28 1.42
N LEU A 233 38.52 17.21 0.09
CA LEU A 233 39.61 17.38 -0.86
C LEU A 233 40.31 18.74 -0.72
N PHE A 234 39.53 19.80 -0.46
CA PHE A 234 40.07 21.14 -0.23
C PHE A 234 40.93 21.21 1.03
N PHE A 235 40.41 20.76 2.17
CA PHE A 235 41.17 20.77 3.43
C PHE A 235 42.37 19.80 3.42
N ASP A 236 42.24 18.66 2.73
CA ASP A 236 43.35 17.72 2.54
C ASP A 236 44.49 18.34 1.71
N ALA A 237 44.17 19.11 0.67
CA ALA A 237 45.16 19.84 -0.12
C ALA A 237 45.89 20.92 0.69
N ILE A 238 45.18 21.61 1.59
CA ILE A 238 45.77 22.60 2.51
C ILE A 238 46.69 21.92 3.53
N ALA A 239 46.27 20.80 4.12
CA ALA A 239 47.06 20.05 5.08
C ALA A 239 48.42 19.60 4.50
N HIS A 240 48.42 19.20 3.23
CA HIS A 240 49.64 18.78 2.50
C HIS A 240 50.42 19.92 1.86
N LYS A 241 50.14 21.19 2.22
CA LYS A 241 50.79 22.40 1.68
C LYS A 241 50.76 22.53 0.15
N ARG A 242 49.82 21.87 -0.53
CA ARG A 242 49.65 21.99 -1.99
C ARG A 242 48.96 23.29 -2.39
N VAL A 243 48.25 23.91 -1.43
CA VAL A 243 47.61 25.21 -1.54
C VAL A 243 47.98 25.99 -0.27
N SER A 244 48.72 27.09 -0.41
CA SER A 244 49.05 27.96 0.71
C SER A 244 48.12 29.17 0.75
N PHE A 245 47.56 29.44 1.93
CA PHE A 245 46.83 30.66 2.23
C PHE A 245 47.67 31.48 3.21
N ALA A 246 47.87 32.77 2.94
CA ALA A 246 48.75 33.63 3.74
C ALA A 246 48.36 33.73 5.24
N GLN A 247 47.10 33.43 5.58
CA GLN A 247 46.55 33.54 6.94
C GLN A 247 46.00 32.21 7.50
N PHE A 248 46.17 31.08 6.80
CA PHE A 248 45.61 29.79 7.24
C PHE A 248 46.70 28.73 7.31
N GLU A 249 47.02 28.28 8.52
CA GLU A 249 48.07 27.30 8.75
C GLU A 249 47.59 25.86 8.43
N PRO A 250 48.44 25.00 7.85
CA PRO A 250 48.07 23.64 7.44
C PRO A 250 47.52 22.76 8.57
N GLU A 251 47.96 22.99 9.80
CA GLU A 251 47.53 22.24 10.99
C GLU A 251 46.07 22.49 11.40
N TRP A 252 45.48 23.63 11.01
CA TRP A 252 44.07 23.93 11.28
C TRP A 252 43.13 23.22 10.31
N ALA A 253 43.63 22.66 9.21
CA ALA A 253 42.81 22.09 8.16
C ALA A 253 41.95 20.92 8.62
N LEU A 254 42.54 19.96 9.36
CA LEU A 254 41.81 18.78 9.87
C LEU A 254 40.79 19.14 10.98
N PRO A 255 41.14 19.96 11.99
CA PRO A 255 40.18 20.49 12.97
C PRO A 255 38.99 21.21 12.30
N THR A 256 39.27 22.09 11.34
CA THR A 256 38.24 22.90 10.65
C THR A 256 37.33 22.03 9.80
N TYR A 257 37.89 21.04 9.08
CA TYR A 257 37.09 20.07 8.32
C TYR A 257 36.09 19.31 9.21
N LYS A 258 36.50 18.88 10.42
CA LYS A 258 35.61 18.17 11.34
C LYS A 258 34.42 19.04 11.76
N LEU A 259 34.66 20.32 12.08
CA LEU A 259 33.60 21.27 12.43
C LEU A 259 32.63 21.50 11.26
N ILE A 260 33.17 21.79 10.08
CA ILE A 260 32.35 22.01 8.87
C ILE A 260 31.56 20.75 8.51
N ARG A 261 32.15 19.56 8.64
CA ARG A 261 31.45 18.29 8.39
C ARG A 261 30.23 18.15 9.28
N VAL A 262 30.35 18.43 10.58
CA VAL A 262 29.21 18.37 11.51
C VAL A 262 28.13 19.36 11.10
N LEU A 263 28.52 20.59 10.77
CA LEU A 263 27.58 21.64 10.36
C LEU A 263 26.84 21.29 9.06
N VAL A 264 27.55 20.79 8.05
CA VAL A 264 26.96 20.35 6.77
C VAL A 264 26.01 19.18 6.97
N VAL A 265 26.36 18.21 7.83
CA VAL A 265 25.48 17.06 8.13
C VAL A 265 24.24 17.53 8.91
N ALA A 266 24.39 18.40 9.90
CA ALA A 266 23.27 18.96 10.65
C ALA A 266 22.32 19.75 9.73
N PHE A 267 22.85 20.59 8.86
CA PHE A 267 22.07 21.32 7.86
C PHE A 267 21.34 20.37 6.91
N ALA A 268 22.03 19.34 6.40
CA ALA A 268 21.41 18.34 5.54
C ALA A 268 20.26 17.58 6.24
N LEU A 269 20.40 17.26 7.52
CA LEU A 269 19.33 16.64 8.31
C LEU A 269 18.12 17.56 8.46
N ILE A 270 18.35 18.86 8.71
CA ILE A 270 17.26 19.86 8.82
C ILE A 270 16.52 19.98 7.48
N VAL A 271 17.26 20.07 6.36
CA VAL A 271 16.65 20.17 5.02
C VAL A 271 15.94 18.87 4.62
N ALA A 272 16.47 17.71 5.03
CA ALA A 272 15.85 16.42 4.78
C ALA A 272 14.58 16.18 5.62
N TYR A 273 14.48 16.80 6.80
CA TYR A 273 13.45 16.53 7.79
C TYR A 273 12.02 16.55 7.23
N PRO A 274 11.58 17.56 6.46
CA PRO A 274 10.20 17.61 5.96
C PRO A 274 9.88 16.46 4.99
N TYR A 275 10.87 15.98 4.24
CA TYR A 275 10.73 14.92 3.24
C TYR A 275 10.82 13.50 3.82
N ILE A 276 11.05 13.36 5.12
CA ILE A 276 11.00 12.05 5.78
C ILE A 276 9.53 11.65 5.91
N PRO A 277 9.10 10.49 5.37
CA PRO A 277 7.72 10.06 5.51
C PRO A 277 7.29 9.99 6.98
N GLY A 278 6.21 10.67 7.33
CA GLY A 278 5.70 10.74 8.71
C GLY A 278 6.34 11.84 9.57
N SER A 279 7.20 12.70 9.02
CA SER A 279 7.78 13.89 9.69
C SER A 279 6.73 14.82 10.28
N GLU A 280 5.58 14.94 9.62
CA GLU A 280 4.48 15.79 10.06
C GLU A 280 3.69 15.23 11.25
N SER A 281 3.88 13.95 11.58
CA SER A 281 3.17 13.31 12.68
C SER A 281 3.59 13.85 14.05
N ALA A 282 2.63 13.97 14.96
CA ALA A 282 2.87 14.43 16.33
C ALA A 282 3.91 13.55 17.07
N ALA A 283 3.88 12.24 16.83
CA ALA A 283 4.83 11.30 17.41
C ALA A 283 6.28 11.58 16.94
N PHE A 284 6.47 11.77 15.63
CA PHE A 284 7.80 12.04 15.07
C PHE A 284 8.36 13.38 15.54
N LYS A 285 7.52 14.43 15.57
CA LYS A 285 7.87 15.74 16.14
C LYS A 285 8.26 15.63 17.61
N GLY A 286 7.48 14.89 18.41
CA GLY A 286 7.76 14.64 19.83
C GLY A 286 9.10 13.96 20.06
N ILE A 287 9.40 12.88 19.31
CA ILE A 287 10.69 12.18 19.40
C ILE A 287 11.85 13.09 18.99
N SER A 288 11.68 13.88 17.94
CA SER A 288 12.72 14.79 17.44
C SER A 288 13.09 15.86 18.48
N ILE A 289 12.07 16.47 19.12
CA ILE A 289 12.25 17.45 20.19
C ILE A 289 12.91 16.79 21.41
N PHE A 290 12.48 15.59 21.79
CA PHE A 290 13.05 14.85 22.91
C PHE A 290 14.54 14.54 22.70
N ILE A 291 14.93 14.06 21.52
CA ILE A 291 16.34 13.82 21.16
C ILE A 291 17.14 15.12 21.24
N GLY A 292 16.59 16.23 20.74
CA GLY A 292 17.20 17.56 20.84
C GLY A 292 17.43 17.99 22.29
N LEU A 293 16.44 17.78 23.16
CA LEU A 293 16.54 18.08 24.59
C LEU A 293 17.60 17.22 25.28
N VAL A 294 17.61 15.91 25.04
CA VAL A 294 18.61 14.99 25.60
C VAL A 294 20.02 15.40 25.16
N PHE A 295 20.20 15.74 23.89
CA PHE A 295 21.48 16.23 23.39
C PHE A 295 21.86 17.56 24.04
N SER A 296 20.93 18.50 24.18
CA SER A 296 21.18 19.79 24.85
C SER A 296 21.61 19.62 26.31
N LEU A 297 20.95 18.75 27.07
CA LEU A 297 21.25 18.52 28.49
C LEU A 297 22.57 17.76 28.69
N GLY A 298 22.85 16.76 27.84
CA GLY A 298 24.06 15.94 27.95
C GLY A 298 25.32 16.55 27.33
N SER A 299 25.19 17.58 26.50
CA SER A 299 26.31 18.12 25.73
C SER A 299 27.17 19.14 26.48
N SER A 300 26.75 19.69 27.62
CA SER A 300 27.48 20.75 28.35
C SER A 300 28.94 20.38 28.64
N THR A 301 29.19 19.21 29.24
CA THR A 301 30.55 18.74 29.56
C THR A 301 31.35 18.41 28.30
N ALA A 302 30.72 17.79 27.30
CA ALA A 302 31.37 17.42 26.05
C ALA A 302 31.78 18.65 25.23
N ILE A 303 30.90 19.66 25.14
CA ILE A 303 31.16 20.93 24.46
C ILE A 303 32.28 21.69 25.19
N SER A 304 32.25 21.73 26.53
CA SER A 304 33.30 22.39 27.32
C SER A 304 34.69 21.76 27.04
N ASN A 305 34.79 20.43 27.10
CA ASN A 305 36.04 19.71 26.81
C ASN A 305 36.50 19.91 25.36
N LEU A 306 35.55 19.93 24.42
CA LEU A 306 35.83 20.12 23.00
C LEU A 306 36.35 21.55 22.76
N ILE A 307 35.68 22.58 23.29
CA ILE A 307 36.13 23.97 23.21
C ILE A 307 37.52 24.10 23.82
N ALA A 308 37.78 23.54 25.01
CA ALA A 308 39.09 23.57 25.64
C ALA A 308 40.18 22.95 24.75
N GLY A 309 39.91 21.77 24.16
CA GLY A 309 40.83 21.10 23.24
C GLY A 309 41.09 21.89 21.95
N TYR A 310 40.06 22.49 21.35
CA TYR A 310 40.23 23.37 20.19
C TYR A 310 41.00 24.64 20.55
N LEU A 311 40.71 25.28 21.69
CA LEU A 311 41.41 26.48 22.13
C LEU A 311 42.90 26.20 22.34
N MET A 312 43.25 25.06 22.94
CA MET A 312 44.63 24.62 23.11
C MET A 312 45.33 24.41 21.76
N THR A 313 44.64 23.78 20.80
CA THR A 313 45.16 23.54 19.45
C THR A 313 45.38 24.86 18.69
N TYR A 314 44.41 25.77 18.70
CA TYR A 314 44.49 27.05 17.98
C TYR A 314 45.47 28.04 18.61
N ARG A 315 45.62 28.03 19.95
CA ARG A 315 46.59 28.88 20.66
C ARG A 315 47.99 28.30 20.68
N ARG A 316 48.21 27.09 20.15
CA ARG A 316 49.49 26.36 20.19
C ARG A 316 50.10 26.34 21.60
N VAL A 317 49.31 26.01 22.61
CA VAL A 317 49.77 26.10 24.01
C VAL A 317 50.89 25.08 24.28
N PHE A 318 50.88 23.94 23.58
CA PHE A 318 51.88 22.87 23.69
C PHE A 318 52.11 22.19 22.34
N LYS A 319 53.31 21.67 22.09
CA LYS A 319 53.67 20.85 20.93
C LYS A 319 53.96 19.41 21.35
N VAL A 320 53.87 18.50 20.40
CA VAL A 320 54.24 17.09 20.61
C VAL A 320 55.73 17.02 20.97
N GLY A 321 56.04 16.56 22.19
CA GLY A 321 57.40 16.52 22.76
C GLY A 321 57.68 17.58 23.83
N ASP A 322 56.73 18.48 24.11
CA ASP A 322 56.88 19.46 25.20
C ASP A 322 56.57 18.81 26.55
N ARG A 323 57.47 18.98 27.53
CA ARG A 323 57.23 18.54 28.90
C ARG A 323 56.28 19.51 29.60
N VAL A 324 55.10 19.02 29.98
CA VAL A 324 53.99 19.82 30.50
C VAL A 324 53.50 19.31 31.85
N LYS A 325 53.03 20.24 32.69
CA LYS A 325 52.38 19.93 33.97
C LYS A 325 50.91 20.37 33.91
N VAL A 326 50.00 19.41 34.06
CA VAL A 326 48.55 19.65 34.07
C VAL A 326 47.99 19.21 35.43
N GLY A 327 47.62 20.18 36.26
CA GLY A 327 47.30 19.92 37.68
C GLY A 327 48.53 19.42 38.42
N ASP A 328 48.44 18.23 39.03
CA ASP A 328 49.55 17.61 39.77
C ASP A 328 50.39 16.62 38.95
N VAL A 329 49.99 16.35 37.71
CA VAL A 329 50.66 15.36 36.84
C VAL A 329 51.64 16.06 35.91
N THR A 330 52.89 15.58 35.86
CA THR A 330 53.96 16.10 34.98
C THR A 330 54.42 15.00 34.03
N GLY A 331 54.51 15.30 32.73
CA GLY A 331 54.89 14.33 31.70
C GLY A 331 55.31 15.02 30.41
N GLU A 332 55.70 14.23 29.41
CA GLU A 332 55.92 14.66 28.02
C GLU A 332 54.70 14.35 27.14
#